data_AF-A0A2D7NZF3-F1
#
_entry.id   AF-A0A2D7NZF3-F1
#
_cell.length_a   1.000
_cell.length_b   1.000
_cell.length_c   1.000
_cell.angle_alpha   90.00
_cell.angle_beta   90.00
_cell.angle_gamma   90.00
#
_symmetry.space_group_name_H-M   'P 1'
#
loop_
_entity.id
_entity.type
_entity.pdbx_description
1 polymer ?
#
loop_
_entity_poly.entity_id
_entity_poly.type
_entity_poly.pdbx_seq_one_letter_code
_entity_poly.pdbx_strand_id
1 'polypeptide(L)'
;MGVQIAISIDGNEDFLIFKAGKDWKVFDFYQKSVISYLENIKDMDDFQQRGRELMKVQLSDVRYEKWRLSHLQELEYNFLIEKEIQNGFVSADPKLLKGTVKEIQSKLQKCRSTTEILFALKVLLDEGYFKISKSEGKSFLTFFSQALFGTHRKTVLYHAYTELLEKGYPNYFSE
;
A
#
# COMPACT_ATOMS: atom_id res chain seq x y z
N MET A 1 -25.70 13.29 15.80
CA MET A 1 -24.59 12.31 15.64
C MET A 1 -24.07 12.41 14.22
N GLY A 2 -22.75 12.46 14.04
CA GLY A 2 -22.13 12.48 12.71
C GLY A 2 -21.83 11.06 12.22
N VAL A 3 -21.72 10.89 10.91
CA VAL A 3 -21.23 9.66 10.28
C VAL A 3 -19.71 9.79 10.18
N GLN A 4 -18.98 8.78 10.62
CA GLN A 4 -17.52 8.72 10.53
C GLN A 4 -17.13 7.65 9.50
N ILE A 5 -16.21 7.99 8.61
CA ILE A 5 -15.66 7.09 7.60
C ILE A 5 -14.16 6.99 7.85
N ALA A 6 -13.67 5.77 8.11
CA ALA A 6 -12.24 5.50 8.18
C ALA A 6 -11.64 5.56 6.77
N ILE A 7 -10.46 6.14 6.65
CA ILE A 7 -9.68 6.18 5.41
C ILE A 7 -8.22 5.86 5.70
N SER A 8 -7.51 5.36 4.69
CA SER A 8 -6.06 5.16 4.70
C SER A 8 -5.45 5.79 3.45
N ILE A 9 -4.49 6.69 3.63
CA ILE A 9 -3.74 7.32 2.53
C ILE A 9 -2.25 7.17 2.84
N ASP A 10 -1.51 6.57 1.91
CA ASP A 10 -0.07 6.28 2.04
C ASP A 10 0.25 5.50 3.33
N GLY A 11 -0.69 4.66 3.79
CA GLY A 11 -0.59 3.88 5.01
C GLY A 11 -0.86 4.65 6.31
N ASN A 12 -1.29 5.92 6.25
CA ASN A 12 -1.73 6.68 7.41
C ASN A 12 -3.26 6.61 7.54
N GLU A 13 -3.73 6.20 8.72
CA GLU A 13 -5.16 6.13 9.03
C GLU A 13 -5.70 7.50 9.47
N ASP A 14 -6.88 7.87 8.96
CA ASP A 14 -7.60 9.10 9.30
C ASP A 14 -9.12 8.84 9.30
N PHE A 15 -9.90 9.78 9.83
CA PHE A 15 -11.36 9.71 9.83
C PHE A 15 -11.98 10.95 9.19
N LEU A 16 -12.88 10.73 8.24
CA LEU A 16 -13.72 11.76 7.67
C LEU A 16 -15.04 11.84 8.45
N ILE A 17 -15.43 13.05 8.84
CA ILE A 17 -16.64 13.30 9.63
C ILE A 17 -17.67 14.03 8.78
N PHE A 18 -18.87 13.46 8.68
CA PHE A 18 -20.02 14.03 7.98
C PHE A 18 -21.17 14.26 8.95
N LYS A 19 -21.90 15.36 8.77
CA LYS A 19 -23.14 15.59 9.50
C LYS A 19 -24.24 14.70 8.91
N ALA A 20 -25.06 14.10 9.78
CA ALA A 20 -26.25 13.38 9.34
C ALA A 20 -27.18 14.31 8.53
N GLY A 21 -27.93 13.73 7.59
CA GLY A 21 -28.84 14.49 6.73
C GLY A 21 -28.20 14.85 5.39
N LYS A 22 -28.31 16.12 4.97
CA LYS A 22 -27.91 16.55 3.61
C LYS A 22 -26.42 16.35 3.33
N ASP A 23 -25.55 16.66 4.29
CA ASP A 23 -24.09 16.51 4.15
C ASP A 23 -23.72 15.05 3.83
N TRP A 24 -24.13 14.11 4.68
CA TRP A 24 -23.95 12.68 4.43
C TRP A 24 -24.59 12.19 3.11
N LYS A 25 -25.83 12.59 2.79
CA LYS A 25 -26.51 12.12 1.58
C LYS A 25 -25.80 12.54 0.29
N VAL A 26 -25.24 13.75 0.25
CA VAL A 26 -24.48 14.22 -0.93
C VAL A 26 -23.17 13.44 -1.05
N PHE A 27 -22.52 13.15 0.07
CA PHE A 27 -21.32 12.33 0.07
C PHE A 27 -21.60 10.87 -0.34
N ASP A 28 -22.63 10.24 0.21
CA ASP A 28 -23.04 8.87 -0.13
C ASP A 28 -23.36 8.72 -1.63
N PHE A 29 -24.03 9.72 -2.22
CA PHE A 29 -24.28 9.74 -3.66
C PHE A 29 -22.98 9.84 -4.48
N TYR A 30 -22.06 10.70 -4.05
CA TYR A 30 -20.75 10.82 -4.69
C TYR A 30 -19.94 9.53 -4.61
N GLN A 31 -19.87 8.92 -3.43
CA GLN A 31 -19.20 7.64 -3.18
C GLN A 31 -19.73 6.55 -4.12
N LYS A 32 -21.05 6.39 -4.21
CA LYS A 32 -21.68 5.42 -5.12
C LYS A 32 -21.35 5.67 -6.58
N SER A 33 -21.26 6.93 -6.98
CA SER A 33 -20.92 7.31 -8.35
C SER A 33 -19.47 6.96 -8.69
N VAL A 34 -18.52 7.20 -7.76
CA VAL A 34 -17.12 6.80 -7.93
C VAL A 34 -16.98 5.27 -7.96
N ILE A 35 -17.63 4.57 -7.03
CA ILE A 35 -17.62 3.10 -6.99
C ILE A 35 -18.14 2.56 -8.32
N SER A 36 -19.28 3.04 -8.80
CA SER A 36 -19.86 2.55 -10.06
C SER A 36 -19.02 2.92 -11.29
N TYR A 37 -18.33 4.06 -11.28
CA TYR A 37 -17.39 4.40 -12.35
C TYR A 37 -16.18 3.45 -12.41
N LEU A 38 -15.77 2.94 -11.25
CA LEU A 38 -14.70 1.96 -11.11
C LEU A 38 -15.21 0.51 -11.20
N GLU A 39 -16.53 0.28 -11.27
CA GLU A 39 -17.07 -1.04 -11.54
C GLU A 39 -16.64 -1.52 -12.94
N ASN A 40 -16.30 -2.80 -13.04
CA ASN A 40 -15.89 -3.48 -14.29
C ASN A 40 -14.57 -2.99 -14.89
N ILE A 41 -13.63 -2.55 -14.05
CA ILE A 41 -12.22 -2.44 -14.46
C ILE A 41 -11.76 -3.80 -14.99
N LYS A 42 -11.12 -3.79 -16.16
CA LYS A 42 -10.66 -5.01 -16.84
C LYS A 42 -9.27 -5.45 -16.41
N ASP A 43 -8.39 -4.48 -16.21
CA ASP A 43 -6.97 -4.66 -15.93
C ASP A 43 -6.39 -3.39 -15.28
N MET A 44 -5.09 -3.45 -14.94
CA MET A 44 -4.39 -2.34 -14.29
C MET A 44 -4.26 -1.09 -15.17
N ASP A 45 -4.22 -1.25 -16.49
CA ASP A 45 -4.10 -0.10 -17.39
C ASP A 45 -5.43 0.69 -17.43
N ASP A 46 -6.57 -0.01 -17.51
CA ASP A 46 -7.91 0.57 -17.38
C ASP A 46 -8.10 1.23 -16.00
N PHE A 47 -7.66 0.57 -14.92
CA PHE A 47 -7.68 1.17 -13.57
C PHE A 47 -6.90 2.48 -13.51
N GLN A 48 -5.64 2.48 -13.96
CA GLN A 48 -4.78 3.67 -13.92
C GLN A 48 -5.35 4.81 -14.75
N GLN A 49 -5.92 4.51 -15.92
CA GLN A 49 -6.57 5.51 -16.76
C GLN A 49 -7.77 6.14 -16.04
N ARG A 50 -8.68 5.33 -15.49
CA ARG A 50 -9.86 5.81 -14.77
C ARG A 50 -9.50 6.56 -13.49
N GLY A 51 -8.49 6.09 -12.76
CA GLY A 51 -7.95 6.77 -11.59
C GLY A 51 -7.41 8.16 -11.93
N ARG A 52 -6.65 8.30 -13.03
CA ARG A 52 -6.17 9.61 -13.52
C ARG A 52 -7.32 10.55 -13.87
N GLU A 53 -8.34 10.07 -14.58
CA GLU A 53 -9.52 10.89 -14.92
C GLU A 53 -10.27 11.35 -13.66
N LEU A 54 -10.48 10.44 -12.71
CA LEU A 54 -11.08 10.78 -11.42
C LEU A 54 -10.27 11.84 -10.67
N MET A 55 -8.94 11.77 -10.67
CA MET A 55 -8.09 12.72 -9.96
C MET A 55 -7.97 14.11 -10.63
N LYS A 56 -8.30 14.23 -11.93
CA LYS A 56 -8.39 15.53 -12.60
C LYS A 56 -9.58 16.37 -12.11
N VAL A 57 -10.63 15.73 -11.61
CA VAL A 57 -11.82 16.42 -11.11
C VAL A 57 -11.51 17.07 -9.77
N GLN A 58 -11.40 18.41 -9.76
CA GLN A 58 -11.29 19.18 -8.53
C GLN A 58 -12.62 19.18 -7.78
N LEU A 59 -12.59 18.85 -6.50
CA LEU A 59 -13.78 18.85 -5.66
C LEU A 59 -13.70 20.01 -4.68
N SER A 60 -14.85 20.66 -4.45
CA SER A 60 -14.93 21.77 -3.50
C SER A 60 -14.78 21.34 -2.05
N ASP A 61 -14.94 20.05 -1.75
CA ASP A 61 -14.82 19.49 -0.41
C ASP A 61 -13.63 18.52 -0.32
N VAL A 62 -12.62 18.90 0.46
CA VAL A 62 -11.39 18.12 0.64
C VAL A 62 -11.64 16.73 1.23
N ARG A 63 -12.74 16.51 1.94
CA ARG A 63 -13.12 15.19 2.47
C ARG A 63 -13.36 14.21 1.33
N TYR A 64 -13.95 14.69 0.23
CA TYR A 64 -14.27 13.87 -0.92
C TYR A 64 -12.99 13.48 -1.68
N GLU A 65 -12.04 14.42 -1.79
CA GLU A 65 -10.74 14.16 -2.39
C GLU A 65 -9.93 13.15 -1.59
N LYS A 66 -9.88 13.31 -0.26
CA LYS A 66 -9.25 12.35 0.65
C LYS A 66 -9.88 10.96 0.53
N TRP A 67 -11.22 10.87 0.56
CA TRP A 67 -11.91 9.60 0.41
C TRP A 67 -11.62 8.95 -0.94
N ARG A 68 -11.72 9.71 -2.04
CA ARG A 68 -11.44 9.23 -3.40
C ARG A 68 -10.02 8.68 -3.53
N LEU A 69 -9.03 9.42 -3.02
CA LEU A 69 -7.64 8.98 -3.03
C LEU A 69 -7.46 7.70 -2.23
N SER A 70 -8.03 7.65 -1.03
CA SER A 70 -7.98 6.46 -0.18
C SER A 70 -8.60 5.23 -0.87
N HIS A 71 -9.77 5.39 -1.46
CA HIS A 71 -10.47 4.32 -2.16
C HIS A 71 -9.72 3.82 -3.40
N LEU A 72 -9.10 4.74 -4.16
CA LEU A 72 -8.23 4.36 -5.28
C LEU A 72 -7.02 3.55 -4.79
N GLN A 73 -6.36 3.97 -3.71
CA GLN A 73 -5.22 3.23 -3.16
C GLN A 73 -5.63 1.84 -2.64
N GLU A 74 -6.83 1.71 -2.06
CA GLU A 74 -7.39 0.42 -1.63
C GLU A 74 -7.68 -0.52 -2.82
N LEU A 75 -8.25 -0.01 -3.90
CA LEU A 75 -8.52 -0.81 -5.11
C LEU A 75 -7.23 -1.23 -5.81
N GLU A 76 -6.29 -0.31 -5.96
CA GLU A 76 -4.94 -0.60 -6.45
C GLU A 76 -4.33 -1.73 -5.63
N TYR A 77 -4.36 -1.59 -4.31
CA TYR A 77 -3.87 -2.59 -3.37
C TYR A 77 -4.47 -4.00 -3.62
N ASN A 78 -5.78 -4.09 -3.83
CA ASN A 78 -6.46 -5.37 -4.07
C ASN A 78 -6.03 -6.01 -5.40
N PHE A 79 -5.94 -5.24 -6.48
CA PHE A 79 -5.46 -5.74 -7.78
C PHE A 79 -4.05 -6.35 -7.70
N LEU A 80 -3.19 -5.72 -6.91
CA LEU A 80 -1.80 -6.12 -6.80
C LEU A 80 -1.65 -7.40 -5.98
N ILE A 81 -2.49 -7.58 -4.96
CA ILE A 81 -2.58 -8.86 -4.25
C ILE A 81 -3.07 -9.98 -5.16
N GLU A 82 -4.15 -9.75 -5.93
CA GLU A 82 -4.68 -10.75 -6.83
C GLU A 82 -3.63 -11.18 -7.88
N LYS A 83 -2.90 -10.21 -8.45
CA LYS A 83 -1.82 -10.47 -9.39
C LYS A 83 -0.64 -11.23 -8.76
N GLU A 84 -0.25 -10.89 -7.54
CA GLU A 84 0.83 -11.60 -6.83
C GLU A 84 0.43 -13.05 -6.46
N ILE A 85 -0.84 -13.28 -6.10
CA ILE A 85 -1.37 -14.64 -5.87
C ILE A 85 -1.37 -15.44 -7.18
N GLN A 86 -1.83 -14.84 -8.29
CA GLN A 86 -1.85 -15.48 -9.61
C GLN A 86 -0.45 -15.83 -10.12
N ASN A 87 0.56 -15.02 -9.80
CA ASN A 87 1.96 -15.25 -10.18
C ASN A 87 2.65 -16.37 -9.37
N GLY A 88 1.91 -17.14 -8.56
CA GLY A 88 2.43 -18.34 -7.91
C GLY A 88 3.37 -18.07 -6.73
N PHE A 89 3.21 -16.92 -6.06
CA PHE A 89 4.02 -16.61 -4.89
C PHE A 89 3.79 -17.62 -3.75
N VAL A 90 4.86 -18.31 -3.33
CA VAL A 90 4.89 -19.17 -2.13
C VAL A 90 5.84 -18.54 -1.12
N SER A 91 5.34 -18.27 0.09
CA SER A 91 6.14 -17.66 1.18
C SER A 91 7.35 -18.54 1.51
N ALA A 92 8.55 -18.04 1.26
CA ALA A 92 9.75 -18.52 1.92
C ALA A 92 9.95 -17.65 3.16
N ASP A 93 9.67 -18.20 4.34
CA ASP A 93 9.76 -17.46 5.59
C ASP A 93 11.25 -17.17 5.93
N PRO A 94 11.66 -15.90 6.01
CA PRO A 94 13.03 -15.53 6.35
C PRO A 94 13.34 -15.88 7.82
N LYS A 95 14.55 -16.38 8.05
CA LYS A 95 15.02 -16.69 9.41
C LYS A 95 15.73 -15.49 10.01
N LEU A 96 15.31 -15.09 11.21
CA LEU A 96 15.96 -14.05 12.00
C LEU A 96 17.28 -14.57 12.58
N LEU A 97 18.39 -13.93 12.26
CA LEU A 97 19.72 -14.29 12.76
C LEU A 97 20.19 -13.39 13.91
N LYS A 98 19.70 -12.15 13.96
CA LYS A 98 20.13 -11.14 14.94
C LYS A 98 18.97 -10.24 15.37
N GLY A 99 18.99 -9.83 16.64
CA GLY A 99 18.00 -8.94 17.24
C GLY A 99 16.64 -9.58 17.46
N THR A 100 15.73 -8.87 18.12
CA THR A 100 14.33 -9.30 18.28
C THR A 100 13.41 -8.62 17.26
N VAL A 101 12.26 -9.24 16.97
CA VAL A 101 11.21 -8.66 16.11
C VAL A 101 10.81 -7.26 16.60
N LYS A 102 10.68 -7.06 17.92
CA LYS A 102 10.36 -5.76 18.53
C LYS A 102 11.43 -4.70 18.30
N GLU A 103 12.70 -5.06 18.41
CA GLU A 103 13.82 -4.13 18.14
C GLU A 103 13.82 -3.66 16.69
N ILE A 104 13.61 -4.59 15.76
CA ILE A 104 13.55 -4.30 14.33
C ILE A 104 12.34 -3.43 14.01
N GLN A 105 11.17 -3.77 14.57
CA GLN A 105 9.97 -2.97 14.41
C GLN A 105 10.16 -1.55 14.95
N SER A 106 10.82 -1.38 16.11
CA SER A 106 11.12 -0.05 16.67
C SER A 106 12.07 0.76 15.78
N LYS A 107 13.04 0.12 15.11
CA LYS A 107 13.90 0.79 14.13
C LYS A 107 13.09 1.27 12.92
N LEU A 108 12.20 0.41 12.39
CA LEU A 108 11.43 0.73 11.19
C LEU A 108 10.27 1.70 11.45
N GLN A 109 9.69 1.72 12.65
CA GLN A 109 8.67 2.70 13.05
C GLN A 109 9.20 4.15 13.07
N LYS A 110 10.52 4.34 13.12
CA LYS A 110 11.14 5.68 13.04
C LYS A 110 11.22 6.22 11.62
N CYS A 111 11.03 5.37 10.61
CA CYS A 111 11.01 5.77 9.21
C CYS A 111 9.74 6.58 8.91
N ARG A 112 9.91 7.70 8.21
CA ARG A 112 8.84 8.65 7.88
C ARG A 112 8.18 8.38 6.53
N SER A 113 8.77 7.50 5.72
CA SER A 113 8.27 7.17 4.39
C SER A 113 8.48 5.70 4.05
N THR A 114 7.71 5.20 3.10
CA THR A 114 7.85 3.84 2.53
C THR A 114 9.25 3.62 1.97
N THR A 115 9.82 4.62 1.29
CA THR A 115 11.20 4.58 0.77
C THR A 115 12.24 4.42 1.88
N GLU A 116 12.10 5.15 2.99
CA GLU A 116 12.98 4.99 4.15
C GLU A 116 12.88 3.60 4.77
N ILE A 117 11.67 3.02 4.84
CA ILE A 117 11.46 1.65 5.34
C ILE A 117 12.21 0.66 4.44
N LEU A 118 12.13 0.80 3.11
CA LEU A 118 12.84 -0.07 2.16
C LEU A 118 14.36 0.03 2.32
N PHE A 119 14.90 1.23 2.49
CA PHE A 119 16.33 1.42 2.74
C PHE A 119 16.75 0.84 4.09
N ALA A 120 15.96 1.02 5.14
CA ALA A 120 16.25 0.44 6.46
C ALA A 120 16.22 -1.09 6.43
N LEU A 121 15.25 -1.69 5.74
CA LEU A 121 15.19 -3.15 5.53
C LEU A 121 16.42 -3.66 4.78
N LYS A 122 16.87 -2.92 3.75
CA LYS A 122 18.11 -3.23 3.03
C LYS A 122 19.32 -3.22 3.97
N VAL A 123 19.49 -2.18 4.77
CA VAL A 123 20.61 -2.07 5.72
C VAL A 123 20.62 -3.24 6.70
N LEU A 124 19.46 -3.63 7.24
CA LEU A 124 19.36 -4.78 8.16
C LEU A 124 19.78 -6.09 7.49
N LEU A 125 19.41 -6.25 6.21
CA LEU A 125 19.83 -7.35 5.35
C LEU A 125 21.35 -7.40 5.18
N ASP A 126 21.96 -6.28 4.80
CA ASP A 126 23.41 -6.12 4.60
C ASP A 126 24.18 -6.35 5.91
N GLU A 127 23.61 -5.95 7.05
CA GLU A 127 24.15 -6.17 8.40
C GLU A 127 23.94 -7.61 8.92
N GLY A 128 23.31 -8.49 8.14
CA GLY A 128 23.12 -9.90 8.48
C GLY A 128 22.05 -10.17 9.54
N TYR A 129 21.05 -9.29 9.68
CA TYR A 129 19.90 -9.55 10.57
C TYR A 129 19.03 -10.73 10.10
N PHE A 130 19.07 -11.02 8.79
CA PHE A 130 18.24 -12.04 8.15
C PHE A 130 19.09 -13.05 7.40
N LYS A 131 18.64 -14.31 7.40
CA LYS A 131 19.10 -15.32 6.47
C LYS A 131 18.11 -15.42 5.33
N ILE A 132 18.58 -15.14 4.13
CA ILE A 132 17.78 -15.21 2.91
C ILE A 132 18.66 -15.80 1.81
N SER A 133 18.12 -16.71 1.01
CA SER A 133 18.81 -17.11 -0.22
C SER A 133 18.70 -15.98 -1.26
N LYS A 134 19.66 -15.88 -2.20
CA LYS A 134 19.65 -14.80 -3.22
C LYS A 134 18.37 -14.80 -4.07
N SER A 135 17.78 -15.97 -4.31
CA SER A 135 16.54 -16.15 -5.07
C SER A 135 15.26 -15.76 -4.30
N GLU A 136 15.36 -15.41 -3.01
CA GLU A 136 14.22 -15.20 -2.11
C GLU A 136 14.00 -13.71 -1.73
N GLY A 137 14.70 -12.77 -2.36
CA GLY A 137 14.63 -11.35 -2.02
C GLY A 137 13.21 -10.75 -2.09
N LYS A 138 12.44 -11.16 -3.10
CA LYS A 138 11.01 -10.81 -3.25
C LYS A 138 10.13 -11.41 -2.14
N SER A 139 10.44 -12.64 -1.71
CA SER A 139 9.75 -13.35 -0.63
C SER A 139 10.04 -12.75 0.74
N PHE A 140 11.27 -12.29 0.96
CA PHE A 140 11.63 -11.54 2.16
C PHE A 140 10.80 -10.27 2.29
N LEU A 141 10.80 -9.41 1.28
CA LEU A 141 10.10 -8.13 1.33
C LEU A 141 8.60 -8.33 1.59
N THR A 142 8.03 -9.36 0.97
CA THR A 142 6.63 -9.78 1.16
C THR A 142 6.35 -10.25 2.60
N PHE A 143 7.11 -11.23 3.08
CA PHE A 143 6.93 -11.77 4.43
C PHE A 143 7.16 -10.69 5.49
N PHE A 144 8.24 -9.92 5.35
CA PHE A 144 8.63 -8.93 6.35
C PHE A 144 7.59 -7.83 6.46
N SER A 145 7.10 -7.38 5.32
CA SER A 145 6.08 -6.34 5.31
C SER A 145 4.76 -6.84 5.87
N GLN A 146 4.37 -8.08 5.59
CA GLN A 146 3.16 -8.68 6.17
C GLN A 146 3.31 -8.94 7.67
N ALA A 147 4.44 -9.49 8.12
CA ALA A 147 4.69 -9.85 9.51
C ALA A 147 4.84 -8.64 10.44
N LEU A 148 5.44 -7.55 9.96
CA LEU A 148 5.69 -6.36 10.79
C LEU A 148 4.64 -5.26 10.65
N PHE A 149 4.00 -5.17 9.49
CA PHE A 149 3.15 -4.03 9.16
C PHE A 149 1.74 -4.43 8.70
N GLY A 150 1.43 -5.72 8.68
CA GLY A 150 0.15 -6.24 8.22
C GLY A 150 0.03 -6.25 6.70
N THR A 151 -1.06 -6.85 6.22
CA THR A 151 -1.30 -7.09 4.79
C THR A 151 -1.33 -5.79 3.99
N HIS A 152 -1.95 -4.73 4.54
CA HIS A 152 -2.11 -3.44 3.84
C HIS A 152 -0.77 -2.80 3.44
N ARG A 153 0.18 -2.79 4.38
CA ARG A 153 1.47 -2.13 4.20
C ARG A 153 2.48 -2.99 3.42
N LYS A 154 2.23 -4.30 3.28
CA LYS A 154 2.95 -5.20 2.35
C LYS A 154 2.90 -4.70 0.92
N THR A 155 1.71 -4.44 0.41
CA THR A 155 1.56 -4.07 -0.99
C THR A 155 2.15 -2.69 -1.25
N VAL A 156 1.97 -1.72 -0.34
CA VAL A 156 2.61 -0.39 -0.49
C VAL A 156 4.13 -0.49 -0.56
N LEU A 157 4.75 -1.30 0.31
CA LEU A 157 6.20 -1.54 0.31
C LEU A 157 6.66 -2.26 -0.96
N TYR A 158 5.88 -3.23 -1.42
CA TYR A 158 6.17 -3.99 -2.63
C TYR A 158 6.08 -3.14 -3.92
N HIS A 159 5.10 -2.24 -4.00
CA HIS A 159 4.95 -1.30 -5.11
C HIS A 159 6.05 -0.26 -5.16
N ALA A 160 6.34 0.34 -4.02
CA ALA A 160 7.46 1.27 -3.91
C ALA A 160 8.79 0.59 -4.26
N TYR A 161 8.98 -0.68 -3.90
CA TYR A 161 10.15 -1.45 -4.30
C TYR A 161 10.21 -1.65 -5.81
N THR A 162 9.11 -2.07 -6.44
CA THR A 162 9.04 -2.28 -7.89
C THR A 162 9.27 -0.99 -8.69
N GLU A 163 8.66 0.12 -8.27
CA GLU A 163 8.90 1.44 -8.88
C GLU A 163 10.38 1.88 -8.77
N LEU A 164 11.04 1.59 -7.64
CA LEU A 164 12.45 1.92 -7.48
C LEU A 164 13.29 1.14 -8.49
N LEU A 165 12.99 -0.14 -8.72
CA LEU A 165 13.66 -0.94 -9.75
C LEU A 165 13.47 -0.37 -11.16
N GLU A 166 12.24 0.03 -11.50
CA GLU A 166 11.94 0.66 -12.80
C GLU A 166 12.68 2.00 -12.98
N LYS A 167 12.94 2.73 -11.89
CA LYS A 167 13.72 3.98 -11.88
C LYS A 167 15.23 3.76 -11.94
N GLY A 168 15.68 2.54 -12.22
CA GLY A 168 17.10 2.20 -12.37
C GLY A 168 17.85 2.10 -11.05
N TYR A 169 17.15 2.01 -9.92
CA TYR A 169 17.83 1.62 -8.68
C TYR A 169 18.36 0.20 -8.84
N PRO A 170 19.59 -0.06 -8.35
CA PRO A 170 20.23 -1.33 -8.55
C PRO A 170 19.36 -2.47 -8.02
N ASN A 171 19.18 -3.48 -8.88
CA ASN A 171 18.35 -4.64 -8.64
C ASN A 171 19.05 -5.54 -7.63
N TYR A 172 18.86 -5.25 -6.34
CA TYR A 172 19.47 -6.01 -5.26
C TYR A 172 18.57 -7.15 -4.75
N PHE A 173 17.30 -7.21 -5.19
CA PHE A 173 16.35 -8.26 -4.78
C PHE A 173 15.60 -8.94 -5.94
N SER A 174 15.94 -8.65 -7.20
CA SER A 174 15.71 -9.63 -8.27
C SER A 174 16.98 -10.43 -8.49
N GLU A 175 16.80 -11.65 -8.99
CA GLU A 175 17.86 -12.31 -9.76
C GLU A 175 18.33 -11.46 -10.94
#